data_AF-A0A1U7YKC1-F1
#
_entry.id   AF-A0A1U7YKC1-F1
#
_cell.length_a   1.000
_cell.length_b   1.000
_cell.length_c   1.000
_cell.angle_alpha   90.00
_cell.angle_beta   90.00
_cell.angle_gamma   90.00
#
_symmetry.space_group_name_H-M   'P 1'
#
loop_
_entity.id
_entity.type
_entity.pdbx_description
1 polymer ?
#
loop_
_entity_poly.entity_id
_entity_poly.type
_entity_poly.pdbx_seq_one_letter_code
_entity_poly.pdbx_strand_id
1 'polypeptide(L)'
;MASSWLSFSLSFLLVLHGTFAQQRYQQQQGECQLNRLSPQEPTVRIQAEAGVTELWDPNNQQFQCAGVSLIRHVIQSRGMLLPSYVNTPLLAYVERGQGFYGIMQSGCPETFQSSQQLQQGERGAGSRFQDRHQRIGQFRQGDIIAFPAGAAHWVYNEGNEELVLVVLEDSSNNANQLGRTSRRFFIAGNPQQGQQQQQQGQYGARSLRREQFQSGNVFNGFDVQVLAEAFGVDQETAKRLQGQEDQRGHIVNIQQGLRVVRPPFSQEQEEREERQEQGQYGPRMNGIEETICSAKVRQNIDNPSRADIYNPHAGRFTTVNSLTLPILSFLRLSAARGVLYRDSIMAPHWVTNAHKVIYITRGESRIQIVDHRGQAVLDDRVRQGQVVVVPQNYAVVKHAETEGCEWVEFNTNDNAMINTLSGRTSAIRGLPVDVIANSYQISRDEARRLKFNREETLIFRSSGRARSSERVAAA
;
A
#
# COMPACT_ATOMS: atom_id res chain seq x y z
N MET A 1 -28.94 33.04 38.17
CA MET A 1 -29.52 32.22 37.08
C MET A 1 -28.61 32.09 35.84
N ALA A 2 -27.38 32.63 35.83
CA ALA A 2 -26.44 32.44 34.72
C ALA A 2 -25.38 31.34 34.94
N SER A 3 -25.15 30.91 36.18
CA SER A 3 -24.14 29.89 36.52
C SER A 3 -24.59 28.45 36.24
N SER A 4 -25.89 28.16 36.33
CA SER A 4 -26.42 26.80 36.12
C SER A 4 -26.48 26.37 34.65
N TRP A 5 -26.49 27.31 33.70
CA TRP A 5 -26.56 27.03 32.26
C TRP A 5 -25.19 26.68 31.65
N LEU A 6 -24.10 27.18 32.23
CA LEU A 6 -22.73 26.83 31.85
C LEU A 6 -22.37 25.39 32.22
N SER A 7 -22.81 24.90 33.39
CA SER A 7 -22.57 23.52 33.82
C SER A 7 -23.31 22.48 32.98
N PHE A 8 -24.51 22.81 32.46
CA PHE A 8 -25.24 21.92 31.55
C PHE A 8 -24.61 21.86 30.15
N SER A 9 -24.05 22.97 29.65
CA SER A 9 -23.32 23.00 28.37
C SER A 9 -22.01 22.20 28.41
N LEU A 10 -21.25 22.31 29.51
CA LEU A 10 -20.00 21.54 29.68
C LEU A 10 -20.25 20.03 29.84
N SER A 11 -21.36 19.66 30.47
CA SER A 11 -21.76 18.26 30.64
C SER A 11 -22.21 17.62 29.32
N PHE A 12 -22.85 18.40 28.43
CA PHE A 12 -23.24 17.91 27.09
C PHE A 12 -22.04 17.72 26.17
N LEU A 13 -20.99 18.55 26.29
CA LEU A 13 -19.72 18.39 25.57
C LEU A 13 -18.91 17.17 26.04
N LEU A 14 -18.98 16.83 27.33
CA LEU A 14 -18.32 15.63 27.87
C LEU A 14 -19.06 14.33 27.51
N VAL A 15 -20.39 14.36 27.39
CA VAL A 15 -21.18 13.19 26.96
C VAL A 15 -21.09 12.96 25.45
N LEU A 16 -21.00 14.01 24.63
CA LEU A 16 -20.80 13.86 23.17
C LEU A 16 -19.37 13.45 22.76
N HIS A 17 -18.38 13.59 23.66
CA HIS A 17 -17.04 13.01 23.47
C HIS A 17 -16.84 11.67 24.20
N GLY A 18 -17.88 11.18 24.88
CA GLY A 18 -17.77 10.13 25.89
C GLY A 18 -18.28 8.75 25.50
N THR A 19 -18.42 8.37 24.22
CA THR A 19 -18.72 6.96 23.83
C THR A 19 -18.25 6.61 22.42
N PHE A 20 -17.01 6.96 22.06
CA PHE A 20 -16.25 6.05 21.18
C PHE A 20 -15.38 5.20 22.10
N ALA A 21 -15.94 4.08 22.56
CA ALA A 21 -15.15 2.99 23.09
C ALA A 21 -14.35 2.39 21.92
N GLN A 22 -13.34 3.12 21.44
CA GLN A 22 -12.29 2.55 20.62
C GLN A 22 -11.60 1.53 21.51
N GLN A 23 -11.76 0.26 21.15
CA GLN A 23 -10.99 -0.83 21.69
C GLN A 23 -9.53 -0.61 21.24
N ARG A 24 -8.81 0.28 21.93
CA ARG A 24 -7.38 0.46 21.74
C ARG A 24 -6.74 -0.83 22.19
N TYR A 25 -6.40 -1.69 21.24
CA TYR A 25 -5.49 -2.79 21.50
C TYR A 25 -4.19 -2.17 22.02
N GLN A 26 -3.94 -2.34 23.32
CA GLN A 26 -2.63 -2.07 23.90
C GLN A 26 -1.63 -2.93 23.12
N GLN A 27 -0.71 -2.27 22.41
CA GLN A 27 0.47 -2.91 21.87
C GLN A 27 1.10 -3.72 23.02
N GLN A 28 1.27 -5.04 22.86
CA GLN A 28 1.80 -5.84 23.95
C GLN A 28 3.17 -5.28 24.32
N GLN A 29 3.44 -5.22 25.62
CA GLN A 29 4.65 -4.62 26.16
C GLN A 29 5.88 -5.30 25.51
N GLY A 30 6.63 -4.55 24.68
CA GLY A 30 7.86 -5.04 24.06
C GLY A 30 7.77 -5.59 22.63
N GLU A 31 6.63 -5.53 21.94
CA GLU A 31 6.52 -6.04 20.54
C GLU A 31 7.52 -5.41 19.55
N CYS A 32 7.97 -4.18 19.80
CA CYS A 32 8.97 -3.49 18.99
C CYS A 32 10.39 -3.51 19.60
N GLN A 33 10.68 -4.41 20.54
CA GLN A 33 12.04 -4.68 21.04
C GLN A 33 12.77 -5.62 20.08
N LEU A 34 13.12 -5.09 18.91
CA LEU A 34 13.74 -5.86 17.83
C LEU A 34 15.26 -5.82 17.97
N ASN A 35 15.87 -6.93 18.42
CA ASN A 35 17.33 -7.02 18.56
C ASN A 35 18.05 -7.24 17.21
N ARG A 36 17.34 -7.81 16.24
CA ARG A 36 17.86 -8.06 14.89
C ARG A 36 16.71 -8.00 13.90
N LEU A 37 16.90 -7.30 12.80
CA LEU A 37 16.04 -7.28 11.63
C LEU A 37 16.71 -8.08 10.52
N SER A 38 15.93 -8.56 9.57
CA SER A 38 16.44 -9.20 8.37
C SER A 38 15.51 -8.99 7.18
N PRO A 39 16.03 -8.95 5.95
CA PRO A 39 15.20 -8.95 4.74
C PRO A 39 14.26 -10.15 4.74
N GLN A 40 13.00 -9.92 4.38
CA GLN A 40 11.94 -10.92 4.36
C GLN A 40 11.47 -11.20 2.94
N GLU A 41 11.23 -12.46 2.65
CA GLU A 41 10.61 -12.95 1.41
C GLU A 41 9.26 -13.60 1.74
N PRO A 42 8.35 -13.75 0.75
CA PRO A 42 7.11 -14.48 0.97
C PRO A 42 7.40 -15.92 1.43
N THR A 43 6.70 -16.36 2.46
CA THR A 43 6.85 -17.71 3.04
C THR A 43 5.75 -18.66 2.60
N VAL A 44 4.63 -18.12 2.12
CA VAL A 44 3.45 -18.88 1.71
C VAL A 44 3.06 -18.50 0.29
N ARG A 45 2.73 -19.50 -0.52
CA ARG A 45 2.16 -19.33 -1.87
C ARG A 45 0.80 -20.03 -1.95
N ILE A 46 -0.17 -19.38 -2.57
CA ILE A 46 -1.56 -19.84 -2.72
C ILE A 46 -1.89 -19.79 -4.21
N GLN A 47 -1.91 -20.96 -4.85
CA GLN A 47 -2.20 -21.12 -6.28
C GLN A 47 -3.71 -20.99 -6.53
N ALA A 48 -4.05 -20.37 -7.67
CA ALA A 48 -5.39 -20.33 -8.26
C ALA A 48 -5.29 -20.60 -9.78
N GLU A 49 -6.44 -20.67 -10.46
CA GLU A 49 -6.55 -20.96 -11.89
C GLU A 49 -5.74 -20.00 -12.76
N ALA A 50 -5.84 -18.69 -12.52
CA ALA A 50 -5.22 -17.66 -13.35
C ALA A 50 -4.19 -16.80 -12.59
N GLY A 51 -3.55 -17.36 -11.56
CA GLY A 51 -2.53 -16.63 -10.81
C GLY A 51 -2.12 -17.27 -9.49
N VAL A 52 -1.30 -16.55 -8.74
CA VAL A 52 -0.80 -16.94 -7.43
C VAL A 52 -0.85 -15.74 -6.47
N THR A 53 -1.16 -16.01 -5.21
CA THR A 53 -0.99 -15.05 -4.12
C THR A 53 0.14 -15.52 -3.21
N GLU A 54 1.06 -14.64 -2.91
CA GLU A 54 2.22 -14.88 -2.03
C GLU A 54 2.09 -14.02 -0.78
N LEU A 55 2.37 -14.60 0.39
CA LEU A 55 2.20 -13.95 1.68
C LEU A 55 3.52 -13.96 2.42
N TRP A 56 3.87 -12.83 3.01
CA TRP A 56 4.90 -12.77 4.04
C TRP A 56 4.32 -13.27 5.36
N ASP A 57 5.14 -13.86 6.23
CA ASP A 57 4.69 -14.38 7.52
C ASP A 57 4.27 -13.24 8.46
N PRO A 58 2.96 -13.01 8.73
CA PRO A 58 2.50 -11.96 9.65
C PRO A 58 2.94 -12.20 11.09
N ASN A 59 3.42 -13.40 11.46
CA ASN A 59 3.98 -13.67 12.79
C ASN A 59 5.45 -13.26 12.91
N ASN A 60 6.10 -12.82 11.82
CA ASN A 60 7.43 -12.24 11.92
C ASN A 60 7.36 -10.98 12.80
N GLN A 61 8.29 -10.86 13.76
CA GLN A 61 8.32 -9.76 14.73
C GLN A 61 8.35 -8.37 14.06
N GLN A 62 8.93 -8.25 12.86
CA GLN A 62 8.96 -7.01 12.10
C GLN A 62 7.55 -6.54 11.70
N PHE A 63 6.74 -7.46 11.18
CA PHE A 63 5.36 -7.19 10.76
C PHE A 63 4.43 -7.03 11.96
N GLN A 64 4.64 -7.79 13.04
CA GLN A 64 3.91 -7.62 14.30
C GLN A 64 4.18 -6.25 14.96
N CYS A 65 5.45 -5.82 14.98
CA CYS A 65 5.82 -4.49 15.48
C CYS A 65 5.16 -3.38 14.66
N ALA A 66 5.21 -3.47 13.32
CA ALA A 66 4.57 -2.48 12.45
C ALA A 66 3.04 -2.58 12.43
N GLY A 67 2.46 -3.72 12.83
CA GLY A 67 1.01 -3.92 12.81
C GLY A 67 0.44 -4.06 11.40
N VAL A 68 1.14 -4.79 10.53
CA VAL A 68 0.79 -4.88 9.10
C VAL A 68 0.90 -6.32 8.59
N SER A 69 0.16 -6.62 7.53
CA SER A 69 0.33 -7.81 6.70
C SER A 69 0.72 -7.40 5.28
N LEU A 70 1.57 -8.20 4.63
CA LEU A 70 1.99 -7.93 3.25
C LEU A 70 1.67 -9.13 2.35
N ILE A 71 1.14 -8.82 1.17
CA ILE A 71 0.68 -9.79 0.19
C ILE A 71 1.19 -9.37 -1.20
N ARG A 72 1.53 -10.34 -2.05
CA ARG A 72 1.81 -10.12 -3.47
C ARG A 72 0.87 -10.97 -4.31
N HIS A 73 0.11 -10.34 -5.20
CA HIS A 73 -0.69 -11.03 -6.21
C HIS A 73 0.04 -11.02 -7.54
N VAL A 74 0.15 -12.19 -8.18
CA VAL A 74 0.60 -12.33 -9.56
C VAL A 74 -0.56 -12.91 -10.36
N ILE A 75 -1.12 -12.10 -11.25
CA ILE A 75 -2.35 -12.38 -11.99
C ILE A 75 -2.01 -12.48 -13.48
N GLN A 76 -2.31 -13.61 -14.10
CA GLN A 76 -2.07 -13.85 -15.53
C GLN A 76 -2.94 -12.95 -16.40
N SER A 77 -2.60 -12.82 -17.68
CA SER A 77 -3.45 -12.13 -18.65
C SER A 77 -4.87 -12.70 -18.62
N ARG A 78 -5.88 -11.83 -18.62
CA ARG A 78 -7.32 -12.19 -18.47
C ARG A 78 -7.67 -12.86 -17.14
N GLY A 79 -6.77 -12.84 -16.16
CA GLY A 79 -7.05 -13.25 -14.79
C GLY A 79 -7.83 -12.19 -14.03
N MET A 80 -8.78 -12.62 -13.21
CA MET A 80 -9.56 -11.77 -12.30
C MET A 80 -9.39 -12.23 -10.86
N LEU A 81 -8.89 -11.36 -10.00
CA LEU A 81 -9.00 -11.52 -8.55
C LEU A 81 -10.46 -11.37 -8.16
N LEU A 82 -11.05 -12.43 -7.62
CA LEU A 82 -12.47 -12.47 -7.28
C LEU A 82 -12.85 -11.40 -6.23
N PRO A 83 -14.09 -10.90 -6.26
CA PRO A 83 -14.57 -9.93 -5.29
C PRO A 83 -14.40 -10.40 -3.84
N SER A 84 -13.77 -9.54 -3.03
CA SER A 84 -13.61 -9.77 -1.60
C SER A 84 -13.55 -8.44 -0.85
N TYR A 85 -13.85 -8.46 0.45
CA TYR A 85 -13.57 -7.36 1.36
C TYR A 85 -12.65 -7.82 2.48
N VAL A 86 -11.97 -6.87 3.12
CA VAL A 86 -11.04 -7.13 4.24
C VAL A 86 -11.42 -6.27 5.44
N ASN A 87 -11.09 -6.72 6.65
CA ASN A 87 -11.34 -5.96 7.88
C ASN A 87 -10.33 -4.81 8.13
N THR A 88 -9.34 -4.65 7.25
CA THR A 88 -8.24 -3.68 7.39
C THR A 88 -8.19 -2.75 6.19
N PRO A 89 -7.84 -1.46 6.33
CA PRO A 89 -7.45 -0.63 5.20
C PRO A 89 -6.25 -1.23 4.48
N LEU A 90 -6.19 -1.06 3.16
CA LEU A 90 -5.03 -1.50 2.39
C LEU A 90 -4.61 -0.51 1.30
N LEU A 91 -3.33 -0.57 0.97
CA LEU A 91 -2.72 0.08 -0.18
C LEU A 91 -2.17 -0.98 -1.12
N ALA A 92 -2.51 -0.89 -2.41
CA ALA A 92 -1.93 -1.71 -3.46
C ALA A 92 -1.00 -0.87 -4.33
N TYR A 93 0.25 -1.30 -4.47
CA TYR A 93 1.19 -0.79 -5.47
C TYR A 93 1.18 -1.71 -6.69
N VAL A 94 0.97 -1.13 -7.87
CA VAL A 94 1.06 -1.84 -9.14
C VAL A 94 2.52 -1.90 -9.57
N GLU A 95 3.20 -3.01 -9.29
CA GLU A 95 4.61 -3.20 -9.63
C GLU A 95 4.81 -3.41 -11.14
N ARG A 96 3.87 -4.10 -11.81
CA ARG A 96 3.89 -4.41 -13.24
C ARG A 96 2.48 -4.66 -13.77
N GLY A 97 2.23 -4.34 -15.03
CA GLY A 97 0.95 -4.59 -15.69
C GLY A 97 -0.03 -3.42 -15.64
N GLN A 98 -1.20 -3.66 -16.23
CA GLN A 98 -2.30 -2.70 -16.31
C GLN A 98 -3.65 -3.43 -16.35
N GLY A 99 -4.72 -2.72 -16.01
CA GLY A 99 -6.04 -3.32 -15.94
C GLY A 99 -7.07 -2.38 -15.33
N PHE A 100 -8.10 -2.98 -14.77
CA PHE A 100 -9.14 -2.25 -14.07
C PHE A 100 -9.57 -2.93 -12.77
N TYR A 101 -10.01 -2.11 -11.83
CA TYR A 101 -10.48 -2.53 -10.51
C TYR A 101 -11.86 -1.94 -10.24
N GLY A 102 -12.64 -2.65 -9.44
CA GLY A 102 -13.86 -2.12 -8.84
C GLY A 102 -13.69 -1.97 -7.33
N ILE A 103 -14.23 -0.89 -6.77
CA ILE A 103 -14.41 -0.72 -5.32
C ILE A 103 -15.90 -0.46 -5.11
N MET A 104 -16.57 -1.38 -4.43
CA MET A 104 -17.98 -1.29 -4.13
C MET A 104 -18.18 -0.45 -2.87
N GLN A 105 -18.74 0.74 -3.05
CA GLN A 105 -19.11 1.64 -1.96
C GLN A 105 -20.58 1.44 -1.64
N SER A 106 -20.86 0.91 -0.45
CA SER A 106 -22.23 0.67 0.01
C SER A 106 -23.02 1.98 0.02
N GLY A 107 -24.22 1.98 -0.58
CA GLY A 107 -25.07 3.16 -0.70
C GLY A 107 -24.79 4.07 -1.91
N CYS A 108 -23.74 3.82 -2.68
CA CYS A 108 -23.47 4.56 -3.93
C CYS A 108 -24.21 3.94 -5.12
N PRO A 109 -24.80 4.76 -6.02
CA PRO A 109 -25.56 4.26 -7.16
C PRO A 109 -24.68 3.76 -8.31
N GLU A 110 -25.27 2.97 -9.23
CA GLU A 110 -24.64 2.55 -10.48
C GLU A 110 -24.53 3.73 -11.47
N THR A 111 -23.40 4.42 -11.46
CA THR A 111 -23.15 5.58 -12.33
C THR A 111 -22.65 5.22 -13.73
N PHE A 112 -22.16 3.99 -13.94
CA PHE A 112 -21.73 3.50 -15.24
C PHE A 112 -22.86 2.69 -15.85
N GLN A 113 -23.39 3.14 -16.99
CA GLN A 113 -24.55 2.55 -17.64
C GLN A 113 -24.40 2.51 -19.16
N SER A 114 -24.81 1.40 -19.79
CA SER A 114 -24.86 1.31 -21.25
C SER A 114 -25.97 2.22 -21.81
N SER A 115 -25.65 3.12 -22.74
CA SER A 115 -26.67 3.88 -23.48
C SER A 115 -27.02 3.18 -24.81
N GLN A 116 -28.30 3.21 -25.19
CA GLN A 116 -28.77 2.65 -26.47
C GLN A 116 -28.21 3.41 -27.69
N GLN A 117 -27.69 4.63 -27.51
CA GLN A 117 -27.24 5.52 -28.60
C GLN A 117 -25.75 5.38 -28.95
N LEU A 118 -24.88 4.95 -28.03
CA LEU A 118 -23.44 4.76 -28.30
C LEU A 118 -23.13 3.49 -29.13
N GLN A 119 -24.15 2.66 -29.43
CA GLN A 119 -24.00 1.39 -30.14
C GLN A 119 -24.18 1.49 -31.68
N GLN A 120 -24.36 2.68 -32.25
CA GLN A 120 -24.45 2.84 -33.73
C GLN A 120 -23.11 2.71 -34.47
N GLY A 121 -21.97 2.61 -33.75
CA GLY A 121 -20.63 2.56 -34.36
C GLY A 121 -20.07 1.17 -34.68
N GLU A 122 -20.54 0.11 -34.02
CA GLU A 122 -20.01 -1.25 -34.23
C GLU A 122 -21.05 -2.14 -34.91
N ARG A 123 -20.98 -2.18 -36.25
CA ARG A 123 -21.65 -3.21 -37.06
C ARG A 123 -20.94 -4.55 -36.86
N GLY A 124 -21.35 -5.28 -35.82
CA GLY A 124 -20.92 -6.65 -35.59
C GLY A 124 -21.95 -7.40 -34.75
N ALA A 125 -22.50 -8.49 -35.31
CA ALA A 125 -23.55 -9.28 -34.70
C ALA A 125 -23.10 -9.91 -33.35
N GLY A 126 -23.49 -9.28 -32.26
CA GLY A 126 -23.36 -9.81 -30.89
C GLY A 126 -24.41 -9.14 -30.01
N SER A 127 -25.06 -9.93 -29.15
CA SER A 127 -26.09 -9.47 -28.19
C SER A 127 -25.79 -8.08 -27.61
N ARG A 128 -26.80 -7.19 -27.62
CA ARG A 128 -26.74 -5.85 -27.00
C ARG A 128 -26.24 -6.02 -25.56
N PHE A 129 -25.01 -5.59 -25.28
CA PHE A 129 -24.50 -5.59 -23.91
C PHE A 129 -25.17 -4.45 -23.16
N GLN A 130 -26.08 -4.81 -22.26
CA GLN A 130 -26.82 -3.87 -21.43
C GLN A 130 -26.48 -4.17 -19.98
N ASP A 131 -25.90 -3.19 -19.30
CA ASP A 131 -25.42 -3.35 -17.93
C ASP A 131 -25.36 -2.00 -17.22
N ARG A 132 -25.43 -2.04 -15.89
CA ARG A 132 -25.28 -0.91 -14.98
C ARG A 132 -24.48 -1.35 -13.75
N HIS A 133 -23.43 -0.62 -13.42
CA HIS A 133 -22.61 -0.90 -12.25
C HIS A 133 -21.97 0.39 -11.70
N GLN A 134 -21.36 0.31 -10.52
CA GLN A 134 -20.59 1.42 -9.96
C GLN A 134 -19.35 1.74 -10.84
N ARG A 135 -18.78 2.93 -10.64
CA ARG A 135 -17.56 3.36 -11.31
C ARG A 135 -16.43 2.33 -11.11
N ILE A 136 -15.81 1.92 -12.20
CA ILE A 136 -14.55 1.15 -12.17
C ILE A 136 -13.37 2.10 -12.40
N GLY A 137 -12.26 1.81 -11.73
CA GLY A 137 -10.99 2.52 -11.95
C GLY A 137 -10.10 1.74 -12.90
N GLN A 138 -9.30 2.45 -13.68
CA GLN A 138 -8.19 1.85 -14.43
C GLN A 138 -6.89 2.06 -13.66
N PHE A 139 -5.93 1.18 -13.88
CA PHE A 139 -4.62 1.28 -13.27
C PHE A 139 -3.52 0.82 -14.22
N ARG A 140 -2.32 1.30 -13.95
CA ARG A 140 -1.08 0.93 -14.64
C ARG A 140 0.08 0.85 -13.66
N GLN A 141 1.20 0.35 -14.14
CA GLN A 141 2.44 0.32 -13.37
C GLN A 141 2.74 1.66 -12.69
N GLY A 142 3.08 1.58 -11.41
CA GLY A 142 3.38 2.73 -10.57
C GLY A 142 2.19 3.34 -9.86
N ASP A 143 0.98 2.81 -10.03
CA ASP A 143 -0.18 3.30 -9.28
C ASP A 143 -0.17 2.80 -7.84
N ILE A 144 -0.46 3.71 -6.91
CA ILE A 144 -0.93 3.41 -5.56
C ILE A 144 -2.45 3.51 -5.58
N ILE A 145 -3.13 2.44 -5.15
CA ILE A 145 -4.59 2.38 -5.05
C ILE A 145 -4.97 2.11 -3.59
N ALA A 146 -5.91 2.90 -3.08
CA ALA A 146 -6.31 2.94 -1.68
C ALA A 146 -7.70 2.33 -1.49
N PHE A 147 -7.80 1.36 -0.58
CA PHE A 147 -9.03 0.61 -0.33
C PHE A 147 -9.42 0.70 1.14
N PRO A 148 -10.63 1.20 1.46
CA PRO A 148 -11.18 1.17 2.81
C PRO A 148 -11.39 -0.25 3.35
N ALA A 149 -11.28 -0.41 4.67
CA ALA A 149 -11.76 -1.60 5.36
C ALA A 149 -13.25 -1.81 5.05
N GLY A 150 -13.64 -3.06 4.78
CA GLY A 150 -15.01 -3.46 4.48
C GLY A 150 -15.48 -3.14 3.06
N ALA A 151 -14.76 -2.31 2.29
CA ALA A 151 -15.10 -2.06 0.90
C ALA A 151 -14.72 -3.27 0.04
N ALA A 152 -15.74 -3.90 -0.55
CA ALA A 152 -15.52 -5.03 -1.43
C ALA A 152 -14.83 -4.55 -2.73
N HIS A 153 -13.88 -5.33 -3.22
CA HIS A 153 -13.09 -4.98 -4.38
C HIS A 153 -12.71 -6.20 -5.20
N TRP A 154 -12.45 -5.97 -6.48
CA TRP A 154 -11.98 -6.96 -7.44
C TRP A 154 -11.01 -6.30 -8.42
N VAL A 155 -10.15 -7.10 -9.05
CA VAL A 155 -9.14 -6.63 -10.00
C VAL A 155 -9.12 -7.54 -11.21
N TYR A 156 -9.02 -6.96 -12.40
CA TYR A 156 -8.88 -7.69 -13.65
C TYR A 156 -7.64 -7.25 -14.41
N ASN A 157 -6.84 -8.22 -14.86
CA ASN A 157 -5.70 -7.99 -15.73
C ASN A 157 -6.15 -7.99 -17.20
N GLU A 158 -6.18 -6.81 -17.82
CA GLU A 158 -6.48 -6.69 -19.24
C GLU A 158 -5.23 -6.75 -20.13
N GLY A 159 -4.05 -6.61 -19.54
CA GLY A 159 -2.77 -6.64 -20.24
C GLY A 159 -2.41 -8.03 -20.77
N ASN A 160 -1.43 -8.06 -21.67
CA ASN A 160 -0.87 -9.29 -22.21
C ASN A 160 0.27 -9.86 -21.34
N GLU A 161 0.74 -9.10 -20.35
CA GLU A 161 1.74 -9.52 -19.38
C GLU A 161 1.12 -9.90 -18.03
N GLU A 162 1.90 -10.52 -17.16
CA GLU A 162 1.49 -10.77 -15.78
C GLU A 162 1.38 -9.45 -14.99
N LEU A 163 0.22 -9.24 -14.38
CA LEU A 163 -0.01 -8.18 -13.41
C LEU A 163 0.59 -8.57 -12.07
N VAL A 164 1.40 -7.69 -11.48
CA VAL A 164 1.98 -7.86 -10.15
C VAL A 164 1.52 -6.73 -9.24
N LEU A 165 0.84 -7.09 -8.15
CA LEU A 165 0.36 -6.17 -7.11
C LEU A 165 1.05 -6.47 -5.80
N VAL A 166 1.67 -5.47 -5.18
CA VAL A 166 2.19 -5.55 -3.80
C VAL A 166 1.25 -4.80 -2.88
N VAL A 167 0.66 -5.49 -1.93
CA VAL A 167 -0.45 -5.00 -1.11
C VAL A 167 -0.05 -5.01 0.36
N LEU A 168 -0.14 -3.84 0.99
CA LEU A 168 -0.02 -3.68 2.44
C LEU A 168 -1.41 -3.54 3.06
N GLU A 169 -1.70 -4.41 4.04
CA GLU A 169 -2.89 -4.39 4.88
C GLU A 169 -2.52 -3.92 6.30
N ASP A 170 -3.12 -2.82 6.78
CA ASP A 170 -2.83 -2.28 8.12
C ASP A 170 -3.70 -2.97 9.18
N SER A 171 -3.15 -4.04 9.76
CA SER A 171 -3.86 -4.88 10.72
C SER A 171 -4.03 -4.24 12.09
N SER A 172 -3.21 -3.23 12.41
CA SER A 172 -3.33 -2.44 13.64
C SER A 172 -4.21 -1.19 13.53
N ASN A 173 -4.71 -0.92 12.32
CA ASN A 173 -5.56 0.24 12.06
C ASN A 173 -6.82 0.23 12.95
N ASN A 174 -7.26 1.41 13.37
CA ASN A 174 -8.47 1.56 14.19
C ASN A 174 -9.76 1.17 13.44
N ALA A 175 -9.75 1.12 12.11
CA ALA A 175 -10.86 0.58 11.33
C ALA A 175 -11.03 -0.94 11.53
N ASN A 176 -9.97 -1.64 11.92
CA ASN A 176 -10.02 -3.07 12.23
C ASN A 176 -10.43 -3.30 13.69
N GLN A 177 -11.67 -3.74 13.90
CA GLN A 177 -12.24 -3.99 15.22
C GLN A 177 -12.18 -5.48 15.65
N LEU A 178 -11.54 -6.34 14.85
CA LEU A 178 -11.59 -7.81 15.01
C LEU A 178 -10.30 -8.42 15.61
N GLY A 179 -9.35 -7.59 16.06
CA GLY A 179 -8.02 -8.01 16.53
C GLY A 179 -6.90 -7.65 15.55
N ARG A 180 -5.70 -8.25 15.70
CA ARG A 180 -4.49 -7.87 14.91
C ARG A 180 -4.25 -8.69 13.64
N THR A 181 -5.22 -9.52 13.26
CA THR A 181 -5.14 -10.38 12.07
C THR A 181 -5.96 -9.77 10.95
N SER A 182 -5.34 -9.64 9.78
CA SER A 182 -6.07 -9.34 8.55
C SER A 182 -6.83 -10.58 8.07
N ARG A 183 -8.10 -10.39 7.73
CA ARG A 183 -9.05 -11.42 7.31
C ARG A 183 -9.69 -10.98 6.00
N ARG A 184 -9.64 -11.86 5.00
CA ARG A 184 -10.27 -11.64 3.70
C ARG A 184 -11.55 -12.46 3.59
N PHE A 185 -12.64 -11.77 3.29
CA PHE A 185 -13.96 -12.34 3.12
C PHE A 185 -14.29 -12.33 1.63
N PHE A 186 -14.16 -13.50 1.00
CA PHE A 186 -14.50 -13.65 -0.42
C PHE A 186 -16.00 -13.64 -0.61
N ILE A 187 -16.48 -12.93 -1.62
CA ILE A 187 -17.90 -12.91 -2.02
C ILE A 187 -18.17 -14.04 -3.02
N ALA A 188 -17.16 -14.46 -3.79
CA ALA A 188 -17.28 -15.50 -4.79
C ALA A 188 -16.10 -16.48 -4.76
N GLY A 189 -16.29 -17.63 -5.41
CA GLY A 189 -15.30 -18.69 -5.53
C GLY A 189 -15.13 -19.53 -4.27
N ASN A 190 -14.13 -20.41 -4.29
CA ASN A 190 -13.77 -21.26 -3.17
C ASN A 190 -12.24 -21.32 -3.01
N PRO A 191 -11.66 -20.38 -2.25
CA PRO A 191 -10.21 -20.16 -2.22
C PRO A 191 -9.38 -21.36 -1.76
N GLN A 192 -9.95 -22.30 -1.01
CA GLN A 192 -9.24 -23.44 -0.44
C GLN A 192 -9.22 -24.71 -1.30
N GLN A 193 -10.18 -24.89 -2.23
CA GLN A 193 -10.39 -26.22 -2.86
C GLN A 193 -9.37 -26.55 -3.95
N GLY A 194 -8.72 -25.56 -4.58
CA GLY A 194 -7.69 -25.76 -5.60
C GLY A 194 -6.37 -26.39 -5.11
N GLN A 195 -6.28 -26.83 -3.84
CA GLN A 195 -4.99 -27.08 -3.17
C GLN A 195 -4.88 -28.42 -2.43
N GLN A 196 -5.61 -29.47 -2.82
CA GLN A 196 -5.37 -30.81 -2.25
C GLN A 196 -3.97 -31.40 -2.54
N GLN A 197 -3.16 -30.81 -3.46
CA GLN A 197 -1.90 -31.42 -3.90
C GLN A 197 -0.59 -30.89 -3.27
N GLN A 198 -0.58 -29.85 -2.44
CA GLN A 198 0.67 -29.37 -1.77
C GLN A 198 0.62 -29.53 -0.25
N GLN A 199 0.60 -30.78 0.23
CA GLN A 199 0.54 -31.10 1.66
C GLN A 199 1.89 -31.19 2.39
N GLN A 200 3.03 -30.94 1.75
CA GLN A 200 4.37 -31.02 2.37
C GLN A 200 4.95 -29.66 2.84
N GLY A 201 4.14 -28.84 3.52
CA GLY A 201 4.57 -27.56 4.11
C GLY A 201 4.53 -27.56 5.65
N GLN A 202 5.58 -26.99 6.25
CA GLN A 202 5.81 -26.75 7.68
C GLN A 202 4.56 -26.25 8.43
N TYR A 203 4.30 -26.77 9.64
CA TYR A 203 3.07 -26.55 10.44
C TYR A 203 2.60 -25.08 10.53
N GLY A 204 3.51 -24.10 10.52
CA GLY A 204 3.18 -22.66 10.57
C GLY A 204 2.55 -22.09 9.28
N ALA A 205 2.85 -22.64 8.09
CA ALA A 205 2.25 -22.17 6.85
C ALA A 205 0.74 -22.51 6.76
N ARG A 206 0.29 -23.54 7.48
CA ARG A 206 -1.11 -23.97 7.49
C ARG A 206 -2.00 -23.02 8.30
N SER A 207 -1.53 -22.50 9.44
CA SER A 207 -2.31 -21.53 10.24
C SER A 207 -2.45 -20.20 9.50
N LEU A 208 -1.36 -19.70 8.91
CA LEU A 208 -1.32 -18.46 8.13
C LEU A 208 -2.31 -18.47 6.95
N ARG A 209 -2.32 -19.57 6.18
CA ARG A 209 -3.29 -19.76 5.09
C ARG A 209 -4.72 -19.74 5.60
N ARG A 210 -4.99 -20.39 6.74
CA ARG A 210 -6.35 -20.50 7.31
C ARG A 210 -6.87 -19.17 7.85
N GLU A 211 -5.99 -18.26 8.28
CA GLU A 211 -6.38 -16.96 8.81
C GLU A 211 -6.78 -15.96 7.71
N GLN A 212 -6.05 -15.91 6.59
CA GLN A 212 -6.35 -14.98 5.49
C GLN A 212 -7.23 -15.58 4.37
N PHE A 213 -7.15 -16.90 4.11
CA PHE A 213 -7.87 -17.57 3.02
C PHE A 213 -8.68 -18.76 3.57
N GLN A 214 -9.80 -18.46 4.25
CA GLN A 214 -10.72 -19.46 4.79
C GLN A 214 -11.44 -20.28 3.69
N SER A 215 -12.04 -21.41 4.07
CA SER A 215 -12.79 -22.28 3.16
C SER A 215 -14.06 -21.61 2.67
N GLY A 216 -14.22 -21.52 1.35
CA GLY A 216 -15.41 -20.96 0.71
C GLY A 216 -15.49 -19.44 0.74
N ASN A 217 -16.59 -18.93 0.18
CA ASN A 217 -16.99 -17.54 0.24
C ASN A 217 -18.03 -17.31 1.34
N VAL A 218 -18.42 -16.05 1.57
CA VAL A 218 -19.41 -15.68 2.61
C VAL A 218 -20.78 -16.36 2.41
N PHE A 219 -21.18 -16.64 1.16
CA PHE A 219 -22.46 -17.30 0.89
C PHE A 219 -22.48 -18.76 1.32
N ASN A 220 -21.32 -19.43 1.35
CA ASN A 220 -21.19 -20.81 1.80
C ASN A 220 -21.66 -21.02 3.26
N GLY A 221 -21.67 -19.96 4.07
CA GLY A 221 -22.15 -20.02 5.46
C GLY A 221 -23.67 -19.91 5.63
N PHE A 222 -24.41 -19.53 4.59
CA PHE A 222 -25.86 -19.34 4.66
C PHE A 222 -26.64 -20.56 4.16
N ASP A 223 -27.85 -20.73 4.68
CA ASP A 223 -28.78 -21.74 4.16
C ASP A 223 -29.19 -21.44 2.71
N VAL A 224 -29.25 -22.48 1.88
CA VAL A 224 -29.52 -22.35 0.44
C VAL A 224 -30.92 -21.82 0.17
N GLN A 225 -31.92 -22.20 0.97
CA GLN A 225 -33.30 -21.75 0.79
C GLN A 225 -33.42 -20.27 1.14
N VAL A 226 -32.78 -19.85 2.24
CA VAL A 226 -32.69 -18.45 2.64
C VAL A 226 -32.03 -17.61 1.55
N LEU A 227 -30.93 -18.08 0.94
CA LEU A 227 -30.28 -17.39 -0.17
C LEU A 227 -31.19 -17.28 -1.39
N ALA A 228 -31.84 -18.38 -1.78
CA ALA A 228 -32.75 -18.42 -2.92
C ALA A 228 -33.91 -17.40 -2.73
N GLU A 229 -34.49 -17.36 -1.54
CA GLU A 229 -35.55 -16.40 -1.19
C GLU A 229 -35.05 -14.96 -1.19
N ALA A 230 -33.91 -14.68 -0.53
CA ALA A 230 -33.36 -13.34 -0.41
C ALA A 230 -32.99 -12.71 -1.76
N PHE A 231 -32.48 -13.50 -2.71
CA PHE A 231 -32.13 -13.05 -4.05
C PHE A 231 -33.27 -13.21 -5.08
N GLY A 232 -34.38 -13.88 -4.72
CA GLY A 232 -35.47 -14.17 -5.65
C GLY A 232 -35.07 -15.08 -6.81
N VAL A 233 -34.19 -16.05 -6.54
CA VAL A 233 -33.64 -17.00 -7.54
C VAL A 233 -33.97 -18.45 -7.16
N ASP A 234 -33.75 -19.39 -8.08
CA ASP A 234 -33.88 -20.81 -7.78
C ASP A 234 -32.74 -21.33 -6.88
N GLN A 235 -32.97 -22.46 -6.20
CA GLN A 235 -31.99 -23.04 -5.29
C GLN A 235 -30.69 -23.50 -5.99
N GLU A 236 -30.74 -23.83 -7.27
CA GLU A 236 -29.54 -24.20 -8.04
C GLU A 236 -28.65 -22.97 -8.27
N THR A 237 -29.23 -21.83 -8.63
CA THR A 237 -28.53 -20.54 -8.67
C THR A 237 -27.96 -20.16 -7.29
N ALA A 238 -28.72 -20.34 -6.21
CA ALA A 238 -28.25 -20.09 -4.85
C ALA A 238 -27.07 -21.01 -4.45
N LYS A 239 -27.09 -22.30 -4.82
CA LYS A 239 -25.96 -23.22 -4.61
C LYS A 239 -24.71 -22.77 -5.37
N ARG A 240 -24.86 -22.23 -6.58
CA ARG A 240 -23.73 -21.67 -7.34
C ARG A 240 -23.09 -20.47 -6.65
N LEU A 241 -23.87 -19.63 -5.96
CA LEU A 241 -23.32 -18.53 -5.14
C LEU A 241 -22.42 -19.06 -4.02
N GLN A 242 -22.78 -20.18 -3.38
CA GLN A 242 -21.96 -20.79 -2.33
C GLN A 242 -20.62 -21.33 -2.85
N GLY A 243 -20.50 -21.60 -4.15
CA GLY A 243 -19.24 -21.98 -4.79
C GLY A 243 -18.63 -23.30 -4.30
N GLN A 244 -19.41 -24.19 -3.67
CA GLN A 244 -18.90 -25.44 -3.07
C GLN A 244 -18.22 -26.39 -4.06
N GLU A 245 -18.58 -26.30 -5.34
CA GLU A 245 -18.01 -27.09 -6.44
C GLU A 245 -16.96 -26.33 -7.26
N ASP A 246 -16.70 -25.06 -6.94
CA ASP A 246 -15.74 -24.24 -7.68
C ASP A 246 -14.30 -24.57 -7.28
N GLN A 247 -13.52 -25.11 -8.21
CA GLN A 247 -12.12 -25.51 -7.96
C GLN A 247 -11.10 -24.48 -8.44
N ARG A 248 -11.54 -23.34 -8.99
CA ARG A 248 -10.65 -22.35 -9.61
C ARG A 248 -9.86 -21.50 -8.62
N GLY A 249 -10.28 -21.50 -7.34
CA GLY A 249 -9.64 -20.70 -6.28
C GLY A 249 -10.10 -19.23 -6.30
N HIS A 250 -9.20 -18.32 -5.91
CA HIS A 250 -9.51 -16.88 -5.75
C HIS A 250 -9.13 -16.00 -6.94
N ILE A 251 -8.42 -16.54 -7.95
CA ILE A 251 -8.08 -15.83 -9.20
C ILE A 251 -8.53 -16.70 -10.37
N VAL A 252 -9.51 -16.22 -11.14
CA VAL A 252 -10.16 -16.99 -12.20
C VAL A 252 -9.77 -16.49 -13.59
N ASN A 253 -9.75 -17.38 -14.57
CA ASN A 253 -9.48 -17.03 -15.97
C ASN A 253 -10.76 -16.64 -16.71
N ILE A 254 -10.74 -15.51 -17.42
CA ILE A 254 -11.87 -15.03 -18.23
C ILE A 254 -11.53 -15.15 -19.71
N GLN A 255 -11.77 -16.35 -20.28
CA GLN A 255 -11.32 -16.72 -21.63
C GLN A 255 -11.70 -15.69 -22.72
N GLN A 256 -12.92 -15.17 -22.68
CA GLN A 256 -13.44 -14.23 -23.69
C GLN A 256 -13.12 -12.76 -23.38
N GLY A 257 -12.38 -12.48 -22.31
CA GLY A 257 -12.20 -11.14 -21.77
C GLY A 257 -13.42 -10.66 -20.97
N LEU A 258 -13.15 -9.88 -19.93
CA LEU A 258 -14.20 -9.33 -19.09
C LEU A 258 -14.90 -8.15 -19.79
N ARG A 259 -16.22 -8.27 -19.99
CA ARG A 259 -17.06 -7.22 -20.59
C ARG A 259 -17.62 -6.34 -19.47
N VAL A 260 -17.35 -5.05 -19.53
CA VAL A 260 -17.82 -4.02 -18.58
C VAL A 260 -18.22 -2.76 -19.32
N VAL A 261 -19.12 -1.96 -18.74
CA VAL A 261 -19.40 -0.62 -19.23
C VAL A 261 -18.26 0.29 -18.79
N ARG A 262 -17.57 0.93 -19.73
CA ARG A 262 -16.51 1.90 -19.43
C ARG A 262 -16.41 2.96 -20.52
N PRO A 263 -16.04 4.20 -20.19
CA PRO A 263 -15.72 5.19 -21.20
C PRO A 263 -14.51 4.73 -22.05
N PRO A 264 -14.45 5.12 -23.34
CA PRO A 264 -13.27 4.88 -24.17
C PRO A 264 -12.06 5.58 -23.56
N PHE A 265 -10.89 4.94 -23.61
CA PHE A 265 -9.66 5.47 -23.00
C PHE A 265 -8.82 6.23 -24.03
N SER A 266 -8.36 7.44 -23.68
CA SER A 266 -7.25 8.10 -24.37
C SER A 266 -6.28 8.73 -23.36
N GLN A 267 -4.97 8.68 -23.65
CA GLN A 267 -3.95 9.32 -22.81
C GLN A 267 -4.21 10.83 -22.63
N GLU A 268 -4.76 11.50 -23.64
CA GLU A 268 -5.17 12.90 -23.55
C GLU A 268 -6.33 13.12 -22.56
N GLN A 269 -7.24 12.16 -22.41
CA GLN A 269 -8.31 12.24 -21.42
C GLN A 269 -7.77 12.03 -20.00
N GLU A 270 -6.82 11.11 -19.79
CA GLU A 270 -6.17 10.93 -18.48
C GLU A 270 -5.41 12.20 -18.06
N GLU A 271 -4.65 12.82 -18.97
CA GLU A 271 -3.99 14.10 -18.69
C GLU A 271 -4.98 15.24 -18.44
N ARG A 272 -6.15 15.24 -19.10
CA ARG A 272 -7.20 16.25 -18.86
C ARG A 272 -7.88 16.05 -17.52
N GLU A 273 -8.18 14.81 -17.13
CA GLU A 273 -8.73 14.49 -15.81
C GLU A 273 -7.74 14.89 -14.71
N GLU A 274 -6.46 14.54 -14.83
CA GLU A 274 -5.43 14.95 -13.87
C GLU A 274 -5.26 16.49 -13.78
N ARG A 275 -5.37 17.21 -14.90
CA ARG A 275 -5.29 18.69 -14.92
C ARG A 275 -6.56 19.38 -14.42
N GLN A 276 -7.74 18.84 -14.71
CA GLN A 276 -9.03 19.39 -14.24
C GLN A 276 -9.20 19.19 -12.73
N GLU A 277 -8.68 18.09 -12.17
CA GLU A 277 -8.71 17.80 -10.73
C GLU A 277 -7.74 18.64 -9.89
N GLN A 278 -6.77 19.35 -10.49
CA GLN A 278 -5.94 20.37 -9.80
C GLN A 278 -6.65 21.72 -9.67
N GLY A 279 -7.82 21.90 -10.30
CA GLY A 279 -8.64 23.10 -10.19
C GLY A 279 -9.43 23.13 -8.88
N GLN A 280 -9.31 24.25 -8.14
CA GLN A 280 -10.08 24.52 -6.94
C GLN A 280 -11.59 24.58 -7.28
N TYR A 281 -12.35 23.56 -6.89
CA TYR A 281 -13.81 23.53 -7.05
C TYR A 281 -14.44 24.61 -6.16
N GLY A 282 -15.07 25.60 -6.79
CA GLY A 282 -16.02 26.51 -6.13
C GLY A 282 -17.30 25.77 -5.71
N PRO A 283 -18.11 26.34 -4.80
CA PRO A 283 -19.24 25.64 -4.19
C PRO A 283 -20.38 25.48 -5.20
N ARG A 284 -20.48 24.30 -5.82
CA ARG A 284 -21.72 23.82 -6.44
C ARG A 284 -22.29 22.72 -5.54
N MET A 285 -23.62 22.71 -5.36
CA MET A 285 -24.30 21.66 -4.61
C MET A 285 -24.27 20.37 -5.42
N ASN A 286 -23.25 19.55 -5.18
CA ASN A 286 -23.06 18.23 -5.79
C ASN A 286 -23.75 17.17 -4.93
N GLY A 287 -24.30 16.12 -5.55
CA GLY A 287 -24.84 14.96 -4.84
C GLY A 287 -23.75 14.04 -4.27
N ILE A 288 -24.16 12.94 -3.61
CA ILE A 288 -23.19 11.97 -3.04
C ILE A 288 -22.40 11.25 -4.14
N GLU A 289 -23.01 11.08 -5.31
CA GLU A 289 -22.42 10.49 -6.52
C GLU A 289 -21.21 11.29 -7.03
N GLU A 290 -21.25 12.62 -6.89
CA GLU A 290 -20.22 13.58 -7.32
C GLU A 290 -19.26 14.01 -6.20
N THR A 291 -19.36 13.41 -5.01
CA THR A 291 -18.52 13.73 -3.85
C THR A 291 -17.88 12.48 -3.24
N ILE A 292 -18.57 11.81 -2.32
CA ILE A 292 -18.05 10.67 -1.57
C ILE A 292 -17.88 9.46 -2.50
N CYS A 293 -18.89 9.18 -3.34
CA CYS A 293 -18.90 8.02 -4.23
C CYS A 293 -17.90 8.10 -5.38
N SER A 294 -17.42 9.30 -5.71
CA SER A 294 -16.42 9.56 -6.77
C SER A 294 -15.07 10.00 -6.21
N ALA A 295 -14.87 9.85 -4.89
CA ALA A 295 -13.61 10.20 -4.23
C ALA A 295 -12.41 9.54 -4.92
N LYS A 296 -11.32 10.29 -5.05
CA LYS A 296 -10.08 9.82 -5.66
C LYS A 296 -9.42 8.78 -4.77
N VAL A 297 -9.18 7.59 -5.32
CA VAL A 297 -8.58 6.45 -4.62
C VAL A 297 -7.25 5.99 -5.22
N ARG A 298 -6.78 6.64 -6.29
CA ARG A 298 -5.59 6.23 -7.04
C ARG A 298 -4.66 7.41 -7.29
N GLN A 299 -3.36 7.16 -7.23
CA GLN A 299 -2.33 8.13 -7.59
C GLN A 299 -1.09 7.39 -8.15
N ASN A 300 -0.64 7.76 -9.35
CA ASN A 300 0.63 7.25 -9.90
C ASN A 300 1.82 7.88 -9.18
N ILE A 301 2.74 7.06 -8.67
CA ILE A 301 3.92 7.48 -7.91
C ILE A 301 5.24 7.29 -8.68
N ASP A 302 5.19 6.63 -9.85
CA ASP A 302 6.39 6.31 -10.62
C ASP A 302 6.79 7.40 -11.62
N ASN A 303 5.90 8.35 -11.97
CA ASN A 303 6.21 9.45 -12.88
C ASN A 303 7.39 10.32 -12.36
N PRO A 304 8.55 10.34 -13.05
CA PRO A 304 9.72 11.11 -12.60
C PRO A 304 9.46 12.62 -12.50
N SER A 305 8.55 13.15 -13.32
CA SER A 305 8.18 14.58 -13.34
C SER A 305 7.40 15.01 -12.08
N ARG A 306 6.92 14.05 -11.29
CA ARG A 306 6.21 14.30 -10.02
C ARG A 306 7.09 14.12 -8.79
N ALA A 307 8.40 13.96 -8.95
CA ALA A 307 9.31 13.81 -7.82
C ALA A 307 9.29 15.03 -6.90
N ASP A 308 9.03 14.81 -5.61
CA ASP A 308 9.09 15.86 -4.58
C ASP A 308 10.54 16.25 -4.28
N ILE A 309 11.46 15.28 -4.37
CA ILE A 309 12.89 15.48 -4.22
C ILE A 309 13.59 14.83 -5.40
N TYR A 310 14.43 15.60 -6.07
CA TYR A 310 15.23 15.13 -7.20
C TYR A 310 16.66 15.66 -7.12
N ASN A 311 17.61 14.75 -7.32
CA ASN A 311 18.99 15.06 -7.57
C ASN A 311 19.43 14.33 -8.85
N PRO A 312 19.80 15.05 -9.92
CA PRO A 312 20.09 14.45 -11.23
C PRO A 312 21.26 13.47 -11.21
N HIS A 313 22.12 13.52 -10.19
CA HIS A 313 23.27 12.63 -10.07
C HIS A 313 23.11 11.54 -9.02
N ALA A 314 21.98 11.52 -8.29
CA ALA A 314 21.83 10.62 -7.15
C ALA A 314 20.47 9.91 -7.06
N GLY A 315 19.39 10.50 -7.56
CA GLY A 315 18.09 9.84 -7.54
C GLY A 315 16.89 10.76 -7.34
N ARG A 316 15.73 10.14 -7.10
CA ARG A 316 14.46 10.83 -6.84
C ARG A 316 13.65 10.15 -5.74
N PHE A 317 12.78 10.93 -5.11
CA PHE A 317 11.83 10.48 -4.11
C PHE A 317 10.49 11.17 -4.33
N THR A 318 9.42 10.38 -4.41
CA THR A 318 8.05 10.84 -4.62
C THR A 318 7.18 10.31 -3.50
N THR A 319 6.34 11.14 -2.89
CA THR A 319 5.43 10.78 -1.81
C THR A 319 3.98 10.86 -2.25
N VAL A 320 3.15 9.99 -1.69
CA VAL A 320 1.69 10.03 -1.79
C VAL A 320 1.13 9.94 -0.38
N ASN A 321 0.44 11.01 0.02
CA ASN A 321 -0.05 11.27 1.37
C ASN A 321 -1.44 11.93 1.28
N SER A 322 -2.04 12.32 2.41
CA SER A 322 -3.38 12.91 2.40
C SER A 322 -3.51 14.26 1.67
N LEU A 323 -2.40 14.94 1.36
CA LEU A 323 -2.41 16.16 0.56
C LEU A 323 -2.49 15.89 -0.95
N THR A 324 -2.00 14.74 -1.39
CA THR A 324 -1.98 14.34 -2.81
C THR A 324 -3.07 13.33 -3.16
N LEU A 325 -3.52 12.53 -2.19
CA LEU A 325 -4.59 11.56 -2.30
C LEU A 325 -5.48 11.61 -1.03
N PRO A 326 -6.55 12.42 -1.01
CA PRO A 326 -7.31 12.75 0.21
C PRO A 326 -7.86 11.57 1.02
N ILE A 327 -8.24 10.46 0.36
CA ILE A 327 -8.71 9.25 1.05
C ILE A 327 -7.69 8.71 2.07
N LEU A 328 -6.41 9.00 1.87
CA LEU A 328 -5.36 8.59 2.80
C LEU A 328 -5.53 9.18 4.20
N SER A 329 -6.15 10.36 4.34
CA SER A 329 -6.49 10.92 5.66
C SER A 329 -7.46 10.02 6.43
N PHE A 330 -8.37 9.35 5.72
CA PHE A 330 -9.32 8.41 6.32
C PHE A 330 -8.64 7.07 6.63
N LEU A 331 -7.78 6.58 5.74
CA LEU A 331 -7.08 5.30 5.94
C LEU A 331 -5.93 5.37 6.95
N ARG A 332 -5.37 6.56 7.21
CA ARG A 332 -4.15 6.76 8.02
C ARG A 332 -2.93 6.04 7.45
N LEU A 333 -2.80 6.02 6.13
CA LEU A 333 -1.69 5.39 5.41
C LEU A 333 -1.09 6.33 4.39
N SER A 334 0.20 6.19 4.11
CA SER A 334 0.87 6.87 2.99
C SER A 334 1.85 5.92 2.29
N ALA A 335 2.32 6.33 1.12
CA ALA A 335 3.33 5.59 0.38
C ALA A 335 4.39 6.55 -0.18
N ALA A 336 5.57 6.03 -0.49
CA ALA A 336 6.58 6.74 -1.22
C ALA A 336 7.31 5.82 -2.21
N ARG A 337 7.83 6.41 -3.28
CA ARG A 337 8.66 5.76 -4.28
C ARG A 337 10.04 6.38 -4.25
N GLY A 338 11.06 5.54 -4.07
CA GLY A 338 12.44 5.97 -4.13
C GLY A 338 13.21 5.31 -5.25
N VAL A 339 14.05 6.10 -5.92
CA VAL A 339 15.01 5.63 -6.91
C VAL A 339 16.35 6.24 -6.53
N LEU A 340 17.31 5.39 -6.18
CA LEU A 340 18.72 5.76 -6.01
C LEU A 340 19.50 5.29 -7.23
N TYR A 341 20.31 6.17 -7.79
CA TYR A 341 21.27 5.80 -8.83
C TYR A 341 22.46 5.07 -8.20
N ARG A 342 23.35 4.54 -9.06
CA ARG A 342 24.62 3.96 -8.59
C ARG A 342 25.38 4.95 -7.71
N ASP A 343 26.11 4.42 -6.74
CA ASP A 343 26.95 5.17 -5.80
C ASP A 343 26.18 6.32 -5.14
N SER A 344 24.95 6.09 -4.70
CA SER A 344 24.07 7.13 -4.15
C SER A 344 23.48 6.73 -2.81
N ILE A 345 23.29 7.74 -1.96
CA ILE A 345 22.83 7.59 -0.58
C ILE A 345 21.53 8.37 -0.41
N MET A 346 20.54 7.73 0.19
CA MET A 346 19.46 8.42 0.89
C MET A 346 19.95 8.68 2.31
N ALA A 347 19.99 9.95 2.71
CA ALA A 347 20.51 10.44 3.98
C ALA A 347 20.07 9.58 5.17
N PRO A 348 20.91 9.36 6.18
CA PRO A 348 20.45 8.77 7.43
C PRO A 348 19.28 9.60 7.98
N HIS A 349 18.16 8.95 8.29
CA HIS A 349 16.94 9.61 8.72
C HIS A 349 16.12 8.71 9.64
N TRP A 350 15.19 9.29 10.40
CA TRP A 350 14.14 8.54 11.10
C TRP A 350 12.76 9.09 10.73
N VAL A 351 11.72 8.29 10.96
CA VAL A 351 10.32 8.69 10.78
C VAL A 351 9.67 8.85 12.15
N THR A 352 9.11 10.03 12.42
CA THR A 352 8.64 10.37 13.78
C THR A 352 7.27 9.83 14.13
N ASN A 353 6.43 9.51 13.16
CA ASN A 353 5.00 9.23 13.36
C ASN A 353 4.49 8.00 12.60
N ALA A 354 5.37 7.18 12.03
CA ALA A 354 4.99 5.99 11.27
C ALA A 354 6.07 4.91 11.32
N HIS A 355 5.66 3.65 11.20
CA HIS A 355 6.52 2.57 10.73
C HIS A 355 6.61 2.66 9.20
N LYS A 356 7.72 2.14 8.64
CA LYS A 356 7.96 2.10 7.21
C LYS A 356 8.20 0.66 6.76
N VAL A 357 7.46 0.21 5.74
CA VAL A 357 7.64 -1.11 5.12
C VAL A 357 8.22 -0.91 3.74
N ILE A 358 9.47 -1.29 3.53
CA ILE A 358 10.23 -1.07 2.30
C ILE A 358 10.19 -2.35 1.47
N TYR A 359 9.69 -2.30 0.24
CA TYR A 359 9.76 -3.37 -0.75
C TYR A 359 10.66 -2.94 -1.91
N ILE A 360 11.72 -3.72 -2.18
CA ILE A 360 12.64 -3.43 -3.29
C ILE A 360 12.02 -3.94 -4.60
N THR A 361 11.76 -3.03 -5.54
CA THR A 361 11.16 -3.35 -6.84
C THR A 361 12.22 -3.67 -7.88
N ARG A 362 13.44 -3.10 -7.77
CA ARG A 362 14.57 -3.38 -8.67
C ARG A 362 15.91 -3.06 -8.04
N GLY A 363 16.93 -3.84 -8.39
CA GLY A 363 18.30 -3.66 -7.92
C GLY A 363 18.51 -4.10 -6.49
N GLU A 364 19.51 -3.52 -5.81
CA GLU A 364 19.79 -3.78 -4.41
C GLU A 364 20.35 -2.54 -3.70
N SER A 365 20.13 -2.46 -2.39
CA SER A 365 20.71 -1.42 -1.54
C SER A 365 21.25 -2.05 -0.27
N ARG A 366 22.42 -1.59 0.18
CA ARG A 366 22.83 -1.78 1.58
C ARG A 366 21.94 -0.89 2.44
N ILE A 367 21.24 -1.48 3.39
CA ILE A 367 20.37 -0.77 4.33
C ILE A 367 20.89 -1.02 5.73
N GLN A 368 21.13 0.06 6.48
CA GLN A 368 21.45 0.00 7.90
C GLN A 368 20.30 0.59 8.69
N ILE A 369 19.86 -0.13 9.72
CA ILE A 369 18.79 0.31 10.63
C ILE A 369 19.34 0.28 12.05
N VAL A 370 19.20 1.39 12.77
CA VAL A 370 19.75 1.62 14.11
C VAL A 370 18.63 1.87 15.10
N ASP A 371 18.67 1.15 16.23
CA ASP A 371 17.68 1.26 17.30
C ASP A 371 18.00 2.39 18.30
N HIS A 372 17.16 2.52 19.33
CA HIS A 372 17.32 3.51 20.40
C HIS A 372 18.56 3.31 21.28
N ARG A 373 19.23 2.15 21.21
CA ARG A 373 20.49 1.87 21.91
C ARG A 373 21.71 2.24 21.07
N GLY A 374 21.50 2.73 19.85
CA GLY A 374 22.59 2.98 18.89
C GLY A 374 23.14 1.70 18.26
N GLN A 375 22.44 0.57 18.37
CA GLN A 375 22.86 -0.69 17.77
C GLN A 375 22.31 -0.82 16.36
N ALA A 376 23.17 -1.19 15.40
CA ALA A 376 22.74 -1.53 14.05
C ALA A 376 22.02 -2.90 14.08
N VAL A 377 20.70 -2.84 14.23
CA VAL A 377 19.82 -4.02 14.23
C VAL A 377 19.62 -4.61 12.83
N LEU A 378 19.93 -3.83 11.78
CA LEU A 378 20.17 -4.31 10.42
C LEU A 378 21.45 -3.67 9.87
N ASP A 379 22.26 -4.45 9.19
CA ASP A 379 23.28 -3.98 8.25
C ASP A 379 23.44 -5.06 7.17
N ASP A 380 22.61 -4.97 6.13
CA ASP A 380 22.53 -6.02 5.10
C ASP A 380 22.17 -5.44 3.73
N ARG A 381 22.39 -6.23 2.68
CA ARG A 381 21.90 -5.95 1.33
C ARG A 381 20.48 -6.44 1.20
N VAL A 382 19.58 -5.52 0.84
CA VAL A 382 18.19 -5.83 0.54
C VAL A 382 18.02 -5.80 -0.98
N ARG A 383 17.54 -6.92 -1.54
CA ARG A 383 17.45 -7.16 -2.98
C ARG A 383 16.01 -7.11 -3.49
N GLN A 384 15.86 -7.02 -4.80
CA GLN A 384 14.57 -7.09 -5.48
C GLN A 384 13.68 -8.23 -4.94
N GLY A 385 12.42 -7.90 -4.69
CA GLY A 385 11.41 -8.82 -4.16
C GLY A 385 11.44 -8.99 -2.63
N GLN A 386 12.47 -8.48 -1.95
CA GLN A 386 12.58 -8.54 -0.49
C GLN A 386 11.98 -7.31 0.19
N VAL A 387 11.61 -7.52 1.46
CA VAL A 387 10.96 -6.52 2.31
C VAL A 387 11.74 -6.32 3.58
N VAL A 388 11.79 -5.08 4.07
CA VAL A 388 12.27 -4.81 5.43
C VAL A 388 11.40 -3.75 6.11
N VAL A 389 11.18 -3.91 7.40
CA VAL A 389 10.45 -2.94 8.23
C VAL A 389 11.45 -2.05 8.95
N VAL A 390 11.24 -0.74 8.88
CA VAL A 390 11.89 0.26 9.73
C VAL A 390 10.86 0.72 10.76
N PRO A 391 11.00 0.35 12.04
CA PRO A 391 10.06 0.83 13.05
C PRO A 391 10.14 2.34 13.24
N GLN A 392 9.07 2.94 13.73
CA GLN A 392 9.02 4.36 14.09
C GLN A 392 10.23 4.75 14.96
N ASN A 393 10.83 5.91 14.66
CA ASN A 393 12.03 6.46 15.31
C ASN A 393 13.34 5.67 15.17
N TYR A 394 13.35 4.50 14.54
CA TYR A 394 14.61 3.85 14.20
C TYR A 394 15.27 4.66 13.08
N ALA A 395 16.59 4.88 13.21
CA ALA A 395 17.34 5.57 12.18
C ALA A 395 17.67 4.60 11.04
N VAL A 396 17.54 5.04 9.80
CA VAL A 396 17.80 4.24 8.60
C VAL A 396 18.61 5.03 7.59
N VAL A 397 19.57 4.38 6.95
CA VAL A 397 20.29 4.88 5.77
C VAL A 397 20.19 3.84 4.66
N LYS A 398 20.07 4.31 3.41
CA LYS A 398 20.04 3.46 2.21
C LYS A 398 21.19 3.87 1.30
N HIS A 399 22.03 2.91 0.92
CA HIS A 399 23.14 3.11 0.01
C HIS A 399 23.03 2.15 -1.18
N ALA A 400 22.79 2.72 -2.35
CA ALA A 400 22.85 2.00 -3.62
C ALA A 400 24.29 1.97 -4.11
N GLU A 401 24.85 0.77 -4.27
CA GLU A 401 26.24 0.56 -4.67
C GLU A 401 26.33 0.55 -6.20
N THR A 402 26.29 -0.62 -6.86
CA THR A 402 26.66 -0.73 -8.28
C THR A 402 25.51 -0.54 -9.28
N GLU A 403 24.33 -1.10 -9.01
CA GLU A 403 23.23 -1.21 -9.99
C GLU A 403 22.13 -0.16 -9.81
N GLY A 404 22.25 0.70 -8.79
CA GLY A 404 21.13 1.51 -8.32
C GLY A 404 20.14 0.69 -7.50
N CYS A 405 19.13 1.36 -6.93
CA CYS A 405 18.09 0.71 -6.17
C CYS A 405 16.76 1.45 -6.35
N GLU A 406 15.71 0.68 -6.60
CA GLU A 406 14.35 1.16 -6.71
C GLU A 406 13.49 0.45 -5.66
N TRP A 407 12.74 1.22 -4.88
CA TRP A 407 11.81 0.68 -3.88
C TRP A 407 10.50 1.46 -3.83
N VAL A 408 9.46 0.77 -3.36
CA VAL A 408 8.25 1.40 -2.81
C VAL A 408 8.29 1.24 -1.29
N GLU A 409 7.87 2.25 -0.56
CA GLU A 409 7.71 2.19 0.88
C GLU A 409 6.28 2.57 1.27
N PHE A 410 5.69 1.80 2.17
CA PHE A 410 4.39 2.08 2.77
C PHE A 410 4.61 2.57 4.20
N ASN A 411 3.86 3.59 4.62
CA ASN A 411 3.95 4.13 5.97
C ASN A 411 2.61 4.04 6.70
N THR A 412 2.65 3.66 7.98
CA THR A 412 1.48 3.50 8.86
C THR A 412 0.94 4.82 9.41
N ASN A 413 1.01 5.89 8.60
CA ASN A 413 0.45 7.21 8.89
C ASN A 413 0.19 7.95 7.57
N ASP A 414 -0.86 8.77 7.50
CA ASP A 414 -1.22 9.49 6.27
C ASP A 414 -0.23 10.60 5.90
N ASN A 415 0.49 11.16 6.86
CA ASN A 415 1.51 12.19 6.64
C ASN A 415 2.81 11.80 7.34
N ALA A 416 3.50 10.77 6.82
CA ALA A 416 4.75 10.29 7.41
C ALA A 416 5.85 11.38 7.39
N MET A 417 6.42 11.67 8.57
CA MET A 417 7.34 12.79 8.77
C MET A 417 8.78 12.30 8.88
N ILE A 418 9.58 12.60 7.86
CA ILE A 418 11.01 12.24 7.78
C ILE A 418 11.87 13.33 8.42
N ASN A 419 12.79 12.94 9.31
CA ASN A 419 13.81 13.81 9.87
C ASN A 419 15.21 13.31 9.46
N THR A 420 15.94 14.13 8.71
CA THR A 420 17.29 13.78 8.21
C THR A 420 18.36 14.11 9.24
N LEU A 421 19.43 13.31 9.29
CA LEU A 421 20.62 13.55 10.13
C LEU A 421 21.76 14.26 9.37
N SER A 422 21.75 14.21 8.04
CA SER A 422 22.74 14.86 7.18
C SER A 422 22.07 15.66 6.06
N GLY A 423 22.77 16.68 5.55
CA GLY A 423 22.28 17.51 4.45
C GLY A 423 21.60 18.80 4.92
N ARG A 424 21.05 19.56 3.96
CA ARG A 424 20.53 20.92 4.16
C ARG A 424 19.34 21.03 5.11
N THR A 425 18.56 19.96 5.22
CA THR A 425 17.35 19.87 6.06
C THR A 425 17.57 19.02 7.32
N SER A 426 18.83 18.82 7.72
CA SER A 426 19.16 17.91 8.81
C SER A 426 18.96 18.48 10.21
N ALA A 427 18.70 17.60 11.16
CA ALA A 427 18.70 17.90 12.59
C ALA A 427 20.05 18.51 13.03
N ILE A 428 21.16 18.01 12.49
CA ILE A 428 22.51 18.56 12.75
C ILE A 428 22.61 20.02 12.27
N ARG A 429 22.02 20.38 11.13
CA ARG A 429 21.96 21.79 10.71
C ARG A 429 21.14 22.68 11.64
N GLY A 430 20.13 22.12 12.29
CA GLY A 430 19.31 22.80 13.31
C GLY A 430 20.05 23.12 14.62
N LEU A 431 21.13 22.42 14.95
CA LEU A 431 21.86 22.63 16.21
C LEU A 431 22.84 23.82 16.12
N PRO A 432 23.01 24.64 17.17
CA PRO A 432 24.09 25.63 17.23
C PRO A 432 25.47 24.99 17.05
N VAL A 433 26.40 25.68 16.37
CA VAL A 433 27.76 25.15 16.11
C VAL A 433 28.47 24.75 17.41
N ASP A 434 28.31 25.54 18.48
CA ASP A 434 28.92 25.24 19.77
C ASP A 434 28.29 24.04 20.47
N VAL A 435 27.00 23.76 20.25
CA VAL A 435 26.37 22.53 20.77
C VAL A 435 27.05 21.33 20.11
N ILE A 436 27.21 21.34 18.79
CA ILE A 436 27.90 20.28 18.05
C ILE A 436 29.35 20.13 18.51
N ALA A 437 30.10 21.24 18.56
CA ALA A 437 31.51 21.23 18.95
C ALA A 437 31.72 20.61 20.33
N ASN A 438 30.90 20.98 21.32
CA ASN A 438 30.99 20.43 22.67
C ASN A 438 30.44 19.00 22.75
N SER A 439 29.32 18.69 22.08
CA SER A 439 28.72 17.35 22.09
C SER A 439 29.62 16.28 21.49
N TYR A 440 30.38 16.60 20.46
CA TYR A 440 31.28 15.66 19.77
C TYR A 440 32.77 15.88 20.10
N GLN A 441 33.11 16.84 20.96
CA GLN A 441 34.49 17.20 21.31
C GLN A 441 35.36 17.50 20.08
N ILE A 442 34.82 18.30 19.16
CA ILE A 442 35.50 18.73 17.91
C ILE A 442 35.66 20.24 17.87
N SER A 443 36.56 20.73 17.01
CA SER A 443 36.73 22.16 16.79
C SER A 443 35.47 22.80 16.19
N ARG A 444 35.32 24.12 16.38
CA ARG A 444 34.24 24.90 15.75
C ARG A 444 34.25 24.78 14.22
N ASP A 445 35.43 24.66 13.61
CA ASP A 445 35.56 24.53 12.16
C ASP A 445 35.16 23.12 11.67
N GLU A 446 35.48 22.07 12.42
CA GLU A 446 34.98 20.72 12.15
C GLU A 446 33.45 20.64 12.32
N ALA A 447 32.91 21.27 13.37
CA ALA A 447 31.47 21.36 13.57
C ALA A 447 30.77 22.10 12.41
N ARG A 448 31.35 23.21 11.93
CA ARG A 448 30.85 23.90 10.72
C ARG A 448 30.90 22.99 9.49
N ARG A 449 32.01 22.27 9.27
CA ARG A 449 32.12 21.30 8.17
C ARG A 449 31.06 20.21 8.27
N LEU A 450 30.82 19.65 9.45
CA LEU A 450 29.77 18.65 9.68
C LEU A 450 28.37 19.19 9.29
N LYS A 451 28.08 20.45 9.64
CA LYS A 451 26.81 21.10 9.26
C LYS A 451 26.69 21.36 7.76
N PHE A 452 27.75 21.85 7.13
CA PHE A 452 27.64 22.52 5.83
C PHE A 452 28.27 21.80 4.64
N ASN A 453 29.10 20.76 4.84
CA ASN A 453 29.76 20.04 3.73
C ASN A 453 28.80 19.34 2.77
N ARG A 454 27.56 19.06 3.20
CA ARG A 454 26.49 18.52 2.35
C ARG A 454 25.41 19.59 2.16
N GLU A 455 25.20 20.00 0.92
CA GLU A 455 24.21 21.01 0.54
C GLU A 455 22.91 20.39 0.02
N GLU A 456 22.97 19.12 -0.39
CA GLU A 456 21.81 18.33 -0.77
C GLU A 456 20.91 18.06 0.45
N THR A 457 19.63 17.75 0.20
CA THR A 457 18.64 17.54 1.26
C THR A 457 18.59 16.07 1.71
N LEU A 458 17.96 15.22 0.90
CA LEU A 458 17.66 13.82 1.26
C LEU A 458 18.47 12.81 0.44
N ILE A 459 18.76 13.08 -0.82
CA ILE A 459 19.43 12.15 -1.74
C ILE A 459 20.66 12.83 -2.34
N PHE A 460 21.81 12.14 -2.27
CA PHE A 460 23.09 12.66 -2.75
C PHE A 460 24.02 11.55 -3.19
N ARG A 461 25.04 11.91 -3.97
CA ARG A 461 26.09 10.97 -4.35
C ARG A 461 26.89 10.56 -3.13
N SER A 462 27.14 9.26 -3.05
CA SER A 462 28.20 8.72 -2.21
C SER A 462 29.49 9.37 -2.68
N SER A 463 30.13 10.12 -1.77
CA SER A 463 31.49 10.58 -2.01
C SER A 463 32.33 9.33 -1.83
N GLY A 464 32.54 8.57 -2.91
CA GLY A 464 33.33 7.36 -2.87
C GLY A 464 34.63 7.62 -2.11
N ARG A 465 35.11 6.63 -1.36
CA ARG A 465 36.53 6.52 -1.02
C ARG A 465 37.29 6.96 -2.27
N ALA A 466 38.01 8.08 -2.20
CA ALA A 466 39.08 8.33 -3.16
C ALA A 466 39.87 7.02 -3.23
N ARG A 467 40.04 6.46 -4.43
CA ARG A 467 40.90 5.29 -4.65
C ARG A 467 42.25 5.60 -3.99
N SER A 468 42.46 5.10 -2.78
CA SER A 468 43.73 5.21 -2.05
C SER A 468 44.67 4.09 -2.49
N SER A 469 44.71 3.81 -3.80
CA SER A 469 45.60 2.82 -4.42
C SER A 469 46.07 3.35 -5.79
N GLU A 470 46.54 4.58 -5.83
CA GLU A 470 47.34 5.12 -6.96
C GLU A 470 48.28 6.21 -6.43
N ARG A 471 49.00 5.89 -5.34
CA ARG A 471 50.22 6.58 -4.91
C ARG A 471 51.19 5.57 -4.31
N VAL A 472 51.58 4.57 -5.10
CA VAL A 472 52.87 3.90 -4.96
C VAL A 472 53.37 3.59 -6.36
N ALA A 473 54.37 4.36 -6.79
CA ALA A 473 55.34 4.14 -7.88
C ALA A 473 55.53 5.40 -8.74
N ALA A 474 56.13 6.43 -8.12
CA ALA A 474 56.95 7.43 -8.81
C ALA A 474 57.87 8.06 -7.76
N ALA A 475 58.91 7.32 -7.39
CA ALA A 475 60.16 7.81 -6.83
C ALA A 475 61.21 6.71 -7.05
#